data_AF-A0A929C4V8-F1
#
_entry.id   AF-A0A929C4V8-F1
#
_cell.length_a   1.000
_cell.length_b   1.000
_cell.length_c   1.000
_cell.angle_alpha   90.00
_cell.angle_beta   90.00
_cell.angle_gamma   90.00
#
_symmetry.space_group_name_H-M   'P 1'
#
loop_
_entity.id
_entity.type
_entity.pdbx_description
1 polymer ?
#
loop_
_entity_poly.entity_id
_entity_poly.type
_entity_poly.pdbx_seq_one_letter_code
_entity_poly.pdbx_strand_id
1 'polypeptide(L)'
;IILFSFIIQAVSYEYRSKANNFLGQKTFDTFLIINGILATILIGTAVGTFFTGSEFSIDKLRITDVSDPVISRWETPYRGLEAAFNITNLSLGLAIFFLSRILALMYFINSIENENIILKSKSVLKVCVFPFLVFFLLFVVLLLTRQGFAVDPVTKIVSMEKFKYLHNLLQMPLVLIMFLIGVVGVLTGIFLTLFKESRKGIWYSGVGTILTVFSVLMLAGFNNTAYYPSTYDLQSSLTIENSSSSKYTLTAMSYVSLLVPFVIAYIWYAWKSINKKRIDEKDIEMDEMKY
;
A
#
# COMPACT_ATOMS: atom_id res chain seq x y z
N ILE A 1 13.82 -4.06 7.99
CA ILE A 1 13.65 -5.06 6.91
C ILE A 1 13.19 -4.41 5.61
N ILE A 2 12.06 -3.69 5.60
CA ILE A 2 11.54 -2.99 4.39
C ILE A 2 12.62 -2.14 3.70
N LEU A 3 13.34 -1.31 4.47
CA LEU A 3 14.44 -0.49 3.93
C LEU A 3 15.52 -1.32 3.25
N PHE A 4 15.94 -2.42 3.88
CA PHE A 4 16.96 -3.31 3.32
C PHE A 4 16.50 -3.97 2.02
N SER A 5 15.22 -4.35 1.93
CA SER A 5 14.63 -4.83 0.68
C SER A 5 14.75 -3.78 -0.43
N PHE A 6 14.48 -2.50 -0.16
CA PHE A 6 14.62 -1.43 -1.15
C PHE A 6 16.06 -1.14 -1.55
N ILE A 7 17.02 -1.24 -0.63
CA ILE A 7 18.44 -1.14 -0.95
C ILE A 7 18.85 -2.24 -1.92
N ILE A 8 18.46 -3.49 -1.63
CA ILE A 8 18.74 -4.63 -2.51
C ILE A 8 18.15 -4.41 -3.91
N GLN A 9 16.94 -3.85 -4.00
CA GLN A 9 16.31 -3.54 -5.28
C GLN A 9 17.12 -2.55 -6.10
N ALA A 10 17.52 -1.43 -5.50
CA ALA A 10 18.30 -0.39 -6.18
C ALA A 10 19.65 -0.93 -6.67
N VAL A 11 20.36 -1.67 -5.81
CA VAL A 11 21.63 -2.33 -6.16
C VAL A 11 21.42 -3.35 -7.28
N SER A 12 20.35 -4.15 -7.21
CA SER A 12 20.10 -5.17 -8.23
C SER A 12 19.81 -4.56 -9.60
N TYR A 13 19.08 -3.44 -9.69
CA TYR A 13 18.88 -2.77 -10.98
C TYR A 13 20.18 -2.21 -11.58
N GLU A 14 21.05 -1.60 -10.77
CA GLU A 14 22.29 -0.99 -11.27
C GLU A 14 23.34 -2.02 -11.70
N TYR A 15 23.50 -3.12 -10.94
CA TYR A 15 24.59 -4.07 -11.17
C TYR A 15 24.20 -5.28 -12.04
N ARG A 16 22.91 -5.47 -12.34
CA ARG A 16 22.42 -6.60 -13.14
C ARG A 16 23.02 -6.67 -14.54
N SER A 17 23.12 -5.53 -15.23
CA SER A 17 23.56 -5.45 -16.64
C SER A 17 25.04 -5.05 -16.81
N LYS A 18 25.80 -4.90 -15.73
CA LYS A 18 27.23 -4.51 -15.83
C LYS A 18 28.08 -5.68 -16.32
N ALA A 19 29.01 -5.39 -17.24
CA ALA A 19 29.91 -6.39 -17.83
C ALA A 19 30.76 -7.16 -16.81
N ASN A 20 31.19 -6.52 -15.72
CA ASN A 20 31.96 -7.14 -14.62
C ASN A 20 31.07 -7.43 -13.41
N ASN A 21 29.95 -8.12 -13.62
CA ASN A 21 29.06 -8.52 -12.54
C ASN A 21 29.72 -9.62 -11.68
N PHE A 22 30.04 -9.28 -10.41
CA PHE A 22 30.67 -10.18 -9.44
C PHE A 22 29.77 -11.35 -8.99
N LEU A 23 28.44 -11.17 -8.93
CA LEU A 23 27.49 -12.16 -8.39
C LEU A 23 26.71 -12.92 -9.47
N GLY A 24 26.83 -12.51 -10.73
CA GLY A 24 26.06 -13.04 -11.85
C GLY A 24 24.62 -12.52 -11.94
N GLN A 25 24.05 -12.54 -13.15
CA GLN A 25 22.73 -11.97 -13.44
C GLN A 25 21.60 -12.68 -12.67
N LYS A 26 21.68 -14.02 -12.56
CA LYS A 26 20.68 -14.84 -11.85
C LYS A 26 20.53 -14.46 -10.37
N THR A 27 21.62 -14.05 -9.72
CA THR A 27 21.61 -13.64 -8.31
C THR A 27 20.84 -12.33 -8.15
N PHE A 28 21.08 -11.35 -9.02
CA PHE A 28 20.33 -10.09 -9.01
C PHE A 28 18.86 -10.27 -9.40
N ASP A 29 18.56 -11.18 -10.33
CA ASP A 29 17.16 -11.53 -10.63
C ASP A 29 16.47 -12.14 -9.41
N THR A 30 17.16 -12.99 -8.66
CA THR A 30 16.64 -13.57 -7.41
C THR A 30 16.39 -12.49 -6.36
N PHE A 31 17.30 -11.52 -6.22
CA PHE A 31 17.14 -10.38 -5.32
C PHE A 31 15.93 -9.50 -5.68
N LEU A 32 15.69 -9.25 -6.97
CA LEU A 32 14.51 -8.53 -7.43
C LEU A 32 13.22 -9.30 -7.13
N ILE A 33 13.22 -10.62 -7.27
CA ILE A 33 12.08 -11.47 -6.91
C ILE A 33 11.81 -11.41 -5.39
N ILE A 34 12.85 -11.55 -4.57
CA ILE A 34 12.74 -11.47 -3.11
C ILE A 34 12.21 -10.11 -2.70
N ASN A 35 12.75 -9.01 -3.24
CA ASN A 35 12.24 -7.68 -2.96
C ASN A 35 10.76 -7.55 -3.37
N GLY A 36 10.41 -7.94 -4.60
CA GLY A 36 9.06 -7.78 -5.13
C GLY A 36 7.99 -8.48 -4.30
N ILE A 37 8.33 -9.63 -3.71
CA ILE A 37 7.44 -10.38 -2.80
C ILE A 37 7.50 -9.79 -1.38
N LEU A 38 8.69 -9.67 -0.81
CA LEU A 38 8.86 -9.34 0.60
C LEU A 38 8.48 -7.89 0.90
N ALA A 39 8.89 -6.93 0.07
CA ALA A 39 8.64 -5.52 0.32
C ALA A 39 7.14 -5.18 0.25
N THR A 40 6.44 -5.69 -0.78
CA THR A 40 5.00 -5.44 -0.94
C THR A 40 4.18 -6.04 0.20
N ILE A 41 4.47 -7.29 0.60
CA ILE A 41 3.79 -7.94 1.73
C ILE A 41 4.07 -7.17 3.02
N LEU A 42 5.33 -6.86 3.33
CA LEU A 42 5.68 -6.16 4.57
C LEU A 42 5.11 -4.75 4.64
N ILE A 43 5.04 -4.02 3.52
CA ILE A 43 4.40 -2.70 3.48
C ILE A 43 2.92 -2.83 3.77
N GLY A 44 2.21 -3.77 3.13
CA GLY A 44 0.79 -3.95 3.43
C GLY A 44 0.52 -4.42 4.85
N THR A 45 1.39 -5.28 5.41
CA THR A 45 1.36 -5.63 6.83
C THR A 45 1.56 -4.40 7.73
N ALA A 46 2.51 -3.53 7.40
CA ALA A 46 2.75 -2.30 8.14
C ALA A 46 1.58 -1.29 8.01
N VAL A 47 0.87 -1.25 6.88
CA VAL A 47 -0.37 -0.46 6.77
C VAL A 47 -1.50 -1.10 7.58
N GLY A 48 -1.52 -2.43 7.72
CA GLY A 48 -2.51 -3.14 8.53
C GLY A 48 -2.50 -2.73 10.01
N THR A 49 -1.32 -2.37 10.56
CA THR A 49 -1.20 -1.97 11.97
C THR A 49 -1.97 -0.70 12.32
N PHE A 50 -2.33 0.13 11.33
CA PHE A 50 -3.23 1.27 11.54
C PHE A 50 -4.61 0.81 12.05
N PHE A 51 -5.02 -0.43 11.72
CA PHE A 51 -6.31 -0.99 12.15
C PHE A 51 -6.20 -1.93 13.34
N THR A 52 -5.10 -2.70 13.44
CA THR A 52 -4.91 -3.67 14.53
C THR A 52 -4.24 -3.09 15.76
N GLY A 53 -3.52 -1.98 15.59
CA GLY A 53 -2.61 -1.41 16.56
C GLY A 53 -1.26 -2.12 16.62
N SER A 54 -0.39 -1.53 17.44
CA SER A 54 1.01 -1.92 17.67
C SER A 54 1.33 -1.85 19.17
N GLU A 55 2.28 -2.64 19.66
CA GLU A 55 2.66 -2.64 21.08
C GLU A 55 3.75 -1.61 21.38
N PHE A 56 3.33 -0.35 21.48
CA PHE A 56 4.22 0.76 21.84
C PHE A 56 3.63 1.60 22.96
N SER A 57 4.48 2.35 23.65
CA SER A 57 4.07 3.34 24.65
C SER A 57 4.68 4.69 24.34
N ILE A 58 4.02 5.75 24.82
CA ILE A 58 4.49 7.13 24.67
C ILE A 58 4.64 7.75 26.05
N ASP A 59 5.85 8.21 26.34
CA ASP A 59 6.14 9.00 27.52
C ASP A 59 6.86 10.28 27.13
N LYS A 60 6.13 11.40 27.23
CA LYS A 60 6.64 12.72 26.86
C LYS A 60 7.67 13.25 27.85
N LEU A 61 7.67 12.79 29.10
CA LEU A 61 8.62 13.26 30.12
C LEU A 61 10.06 12.79 29.83
N ARG A 62 10.20 11.72 29.05
CA ARG A 62 11.51 11.21 28.61
C ARG A 62 12.33 12.19 27.81
N ILE A 63 11.73 13.21 27.18
CA ILE A 63 12.50 14.26 26.50
C ILE A 63 13.46 15.00 27.45
N THR A 64 13.21 14.93 28.76
CA THR A 64 14.07 15.52 29.80
C THR A 64 15.14 14.56 30.33
N ASP A 65 15.09 13.28 29.94
CA ASP A 65 16.11 12.30 30.29
C ASP A 65 17.29 12.41 29.33
N VAL A 66 18.46 12.76 29.86
CA VAL A 66 19.69 12.94 29.08
C VAL A 66 20.23 11.60 28.57
N SER A 67 19.87 10.49 29.21
CA SER A 67 20.38 9.16 28.89
C SER A 67 19.55 8.42 27.83
N ASP A 68 18.23 8.61 27.82
CA ASP A 68 17.30 7.99 26.86
C ASP A 68 16.17 8.96 26.48
N PRO A 69 16.42 9.95 25.59
CA PRO A 69 15.43 10.96 25.21
C PRO A 69 14.38 10.45 24.21
N VAL A 70 14.13 9.13 24.15
CA VAL A 70 13.21 8.52 23.18
C VAL A 70 11.79 8.47 23.75
N ILE A 71 10.91 9.29 23.16
CA ILE A 71 9.51 9.47 23.60
C ILE A 71 8.64 8.25 23.33
N SER A 72 8.86 7.55 22.20
CA SER A 72 8.07 6.39 21.78
C SER A 72 8.92 5.13 21.78
N ARG A 73 8.49 4.09 22.50
CA ARG A 73 9.22 2.82 22.56
C ARG A 73 8.33 1.63 22.25
N TRP A 74 8.92 0.64 21.60
CA TRP A 74 8.33 -0.69 21.49
C TRP A 74 8.51 -1.40 22.82
N GLU A 75 7.43 -1.94 23.36
CA GLU A 75 7.46 -2.67 24.64
C GLU A 75 7.76 -4.16 24.43
N THR A 76 7.59 -4.64 23.19
CA THR A 76 7.86 -6.03 22.82
C THR A 76 9.36 -6.28 22.57
N PRO A 77 9.88 -7.48 22.91
CA PRO A 77 11.23 -7.89 22.53
C PRO A 77 11.45 -7.90 21.01
N TYR A 78 10.37 -8.12 20.25
CA TYR A 78 10.39 -8.24 18.79
C TYR A 78 10.31 -6.90 18.05
N ARG A 79 10.10 -5.78 18.76
CA ARG A 79 10.15 -4.41 18.25
C ARG A 79 9.30 -4.18 16.99
N GLY A 80 8.08 -4.72 16.96
CA GLY A 80 7.14 -4.56 15.87
C GLY A 80 7.12 -5.71 14.85
N LEU A 81 8.03 -6.70 14.96
CA LEU A 81 7.98 -7.89 14.08
C LEU A 81 6.73 -8.75 14.32
N GLU A 82 6.11 -8.64 15.50
CA GLU A 82 4.82 -9.23 15.84
C GLU A 82 3.71 -8.84 14.85
N ALA A 83 3.81 -7.65 14.23
CA ALA A 83 2.86 -7.18 13.23
C ALA A 83 2.77 -8.13 12.02
N ALA A 84 3.87 -8.81 11.67
CA ALA A 84 3.93 -9.78 10.58
C ALA A 84 3.19 -11.09 10.87
N PHE A 85 2.98 -11.41 12.15
CA PHE A 85 2.25 -12.61 12.58
C PHE A 85 0.75 -12.35 12.77
N ASN A 86 0.31 -11.09 12.72
CA ASN A 86 -1.10 -10.75 12.79
C ASN A 86 -1.82 -11.11 11.48
N ILE A 87 -2.84 -11.97 11.57
CA ILE A 87 -3.61 -12.46 10.41
C ILE A 87 -4.25 -11.31 9.63
N THR A 88 -4.77 -10.28 10.30
CA THR A 88 -5.41 -9.14 9.62
C THR A 88 -4.37 -8.35 8.82
N ASN A 89 -3.20 -8.10 9.40
CA ASN A 89 -2.13 -7.35 8.74
C ASN A 89 -1.56 -8.13 7.55
N LEU A 90 -1.29 -9.41 7.75
CA LEU A 90 -0.77 -10.28 6.70
C LEU A 90 -1.78 -10.45 5.55
N SER A 91 -3.09 -10.50 5.85
CA SER A 91 -4.13 -10.56 4.82
C SER A 91 -4.11 -9.32 3.92
N LEU A 92 -3.90 -8.13 4.49
CA LEU A 92 -3.74 -6.90 3.70
C LEU A 92 -2.43 -6.91 2.89
N GLY A 93 -1.33 -7.35 3.48
CA GLY A 93 -0.05 -7.55 2.79
C GLY A 93 -0.16 -8.44 1.56
N LEU A 94 -0.79 -9.61 1.71
CA LEU A 94 -1.01 -10.55 0.62
C LEU A 94 -2.00 -10.00 -0.42
N ALA A 95 -3.07 -9.31 0.00
CA ALA A 95 -4.00 -8.68 -0.91
C ALA A 95 -3.31 -7.62 -1.79
N ILE A 96 -2.48 -6.75 -1.20
CA ILE A 96 -1.72 -5.72 -1.93
C ILE A 96 -0.69 -6.37 -2.87
N PHE A 97 -0.01 -7.44 -2.44
CA PHE A 97 0.90 -8.17 -3.30
C PHE A 97 0.20 -8.70 -4.57
N PHE A 98 -0.92 -9.43 -4.43
CA PHE A 98 -1.63 -9.95 -5.60
C PHE A 98 -2.27 -8.82 -6.43
N LEU A 99 -2.76 -7.75 -5.80
CA LEU A 99 -3.30 -6.59 -6.51
C LEU A 99 -2.24 -5.90 -7.37
N SER A 100 -1.02 -5.72 -6.85
CA SER A 100 0.09 -5.15 -7.62
C SER A 100 0.43 -5.99 -8.85
N ARG A 101 0.39 -7.33 -8.72
CA ARG A 101 0.57 -8.26 -9.84
C ARG A 101 -0.57 -8.17 -10.85
N ILE A 102 -1.81 -8.08 -10.39
CA ILE A 102 -2.98 -7.91 -11.26
C ILE A 102 -2.85 -6.63 -12.10
N LEU A 103 -2.51 -5.51 -11.46
CA LEU A 103 -2.31 -4.23 -12.15
C LEU A 103 -1.15 -4.28 -13.13
N ALA A 104 -0.03 -4.93 -12.76
CA ALA A 104 1.11 -5.12 -13.65
C ALA A 104 0.77 -5.98 -14.88
N LEU A 105 0.01 -7.06 -14.71
CA LEU A 105 -0.43 -7.91 -15.81
C LEU A 105 -1.40 -7.16 -16.75
N MET A 106 -2.32 -6.36 -16.20
CA MET A 106 -3.18 -5.50 -17.01
C MET A 106 -2.39 -4.43 -17.75
N TYR A 107 -1.33 -3.89 -17.14
CA TYR A 107 -0.41 -2.96 -17.80
C TYR A 107 0.29 -3.64 -18.99
N PHE A 108 0.84 -4.83 -18.80
CA PHE A 108 1.49 -5.58 -19.88
C PHE A 108 0.54 -5.87 -21.04
N ILE A 109 -0.71 -6.25 -20.76
CA ILE A 109 -1.74 -6.48 -21.80
C ILE A 109 -2.07 -5.19 -22.58
N ASN A 110 -1.99 -4.03 -21.94
CA ASN A 110 -2.26 -2.75 -22.58
C ASN A 110 -1.07 -2.19 -23.38
N SER A 111 0.15 -2.38 -22.89
CA SER A 111 1.35 -1.69 -23.35
C SER A 111 2.28 -2.52 -24.25
N ILE A 112 2.15 -3.85 -24.29
CA ILE A 112 3.03 -4.73 -25.08
C ILE A 112 2.25 -5.32 -26.28
N GLU A 113 2.84 -5.28 -27.48
CA GLU A 113 2.27 -5.88 -28.70
C GLU A 113 2.85 -7.25 -29.01
N ASN A 114 2.68 -8.20 -28.09
CA ASN A 114 3.10 -9.58 -28.28
C ASN A 114 2.01 -10.56 -27.83
N GLU A 115 1.50 -11.37 -28.76
CA GLU A 115 0.40 -12.31 -28.49
C GLU A 115 0.76 -13.34 -27.42
N ASN A 116 1.99 -13.86 -27.42
CA ASN A 116 2.45 -14.84 -26.43
C ASN A 116 2.48 -14.25 -25.02
N ILE A 117 2.94 -13.00 -24.88
CA ILE A 117 2.97 -12.30 -23.59
C ILE A 117 1.56 -11.99 -23.10
N ILE A 118 0.66 -11.58 -24.00
CA ILE A 118 -0.75 -11.31 -23.66
C ILE A 118 -1.45 -12.59 -23.18
N LEU A 119 -1.28 -13.71 -23.89
CA LEU A 119 -1.89 -15.00 -23.52
C LEU A 119 -1.36 -15.50 -22.17
N LYS A 120 -0.04 -15.46 -21.96
CA LYS A 120 0.57 -15.81 -20.66
C LYS A 120 0.07 -14.88 -19.55
N SER A 121 0.00 -13.58 -19.81
CA SER A 121 -0.46 -12.59 -18.82
C SER A 121 -1.91 -12.83 -18.42
N LYS A 122 -2.80 -13.17 -19.36
CA LYS A 122 -4.19 -13.56 -19.06
C LYS A 122 -4.26 -14.84 -18.21
N SER A 123 -3.42 -15.84 -18.49
CA SER A 123 -3.37 -17.08 -17.71
C SER A 123 -2.94 -16.82 -16.25
N VAL A 124 -1.84 -16.09 -16.07
CA VAL A 124 -1.35 -15.72 -14.73
C VAL A 124 -2.34 -14.82 -14.00
N LEU A 125 -3.02 -13.92 -14.71
CA LEU A 125 -4.04 -13.05 -14.13
C LEU A 125 -5.16 -13.86 -13.46
N LYS A 126 -5.67 -14.92 -14.09
CA LYS A 126 -6.69 -15.81 -13.49
C LYS A 126 -6.19 -16.44 -12.19
N VAL A 127 -4.94 -16.90 -12.18
CA VAL A 127 -4.31 -17.52 -10.99
C VAL A 127 -4.12 -16.50 -9.86
N CYS A 128 -3.84 -15.22 -10.17
CA CYS A 128 -3.66 -14.19 -9.16
C CYS A 128 -4.98 -13.60 -8.63
N VAL A 129 -6.04 -13.58 -9.43
CA VAL A 129 -7.35 -13.03 -9.02
C VAL A 129 -7.97 -13.82 -7.88
N PHE A 130 -7.90 -15.15 -7.91
CA PHE A 130 -8.46 -15.98 -6.84
C PHE A 130 -7.86 -15.69 -5.46
N PRO A 131 -6.54 -15.79 -5.24
CA PRO A 131 -5.95 -15.47 -3.93
C PRO A 131 -6.11 -13.99 -3.57
N PHE A 132 -6.08 -13.06 -4.54
CA PHE A 132 -6.39 -11.66 -4.28
C PHE A 132 -7.77 -11.50 -3.62
N LEU A 133 -8.82 -12.08 -4.22
CA LEU A 133 -10.19 -11.98 -3.69
C LEU A 133 -10.31 -12.63 -2.32
N VAL A 134 -9.69 -13.79 -2.10
CA VAL A 134 -9.70 -14.46 -0.80
C VAL A 134 -9.08 -13.59 0.29
N PHE A 135 -7.87 -13.08 0.07
CA PHE A 135 -7.19 -12.25 1.07
C PHE A 135 -7.84 -10.88 1.25
N PHE A 136 -8.35 -10.27 0.16
CA PHE A 136 -9.06 -9.00 0.24
C PHE A 136 -10.39 -9.12 1.00
N LEU A 137 -11.21 -10.13 0.70
CA LEU A 137 -12.46 -10.36 1.43
C LEU A 137 -12.21 -10.75 2.88
N LEU A 138 -11.19 -11.58 3.14
CA LEU A 138 -10.76 -11.89 4.50
C LEU A 138 -10.39 -10.62 5.26
N PHE A 139 -9.56 -9.75 4.67
CA PHE A 139 -9.20 -8.47 5.28
C PHE A 139 -10.43 -7.60 5.56
N VAL A 140 -11.33 -7.43 4.59
CA VAL A 140 -12.54 -6.61 4.75
C VAL A 140 -13.44 -7.18 5.85
N VAL A 141 -13.70 -8.48 5.86
CA VAL A 141 -14.53 -9.11 6.91
C VAL A 141 -13.89 -8.94 8.29
N LEU A 142 -12.59 -9.20 8.41
CA LEU A 142 -11.86 -9.02 9.67
C LEU A 142 -11.88 -7.56 10.12
N LEU A 143 -11.70 -6.61 9.20
CA LEU A 143 -11.73 -5.17 9.49
C LEU A 143 -13.11 -4.75 10.01
N LEU A 144 -14.18 -5.13 9.32
CA LEU A 144 -15.56 -4.73 9.68
C LEU A 144 -16.02 -5.35 11.00
N THR A 145 -15.59 -6.57 11.31
CA THR A 145 -16.00 -7.31 12.52
C THR A 145 -15.12 -7.01 13.75
N ARG A 146 -14.00 -6.30 13.58
CA ARG A 146 -13.06 -6.04 14.65
C ARG A 146 -13.61 -5.04 15.68
N GLN A 147 -13.11 -5.16 16.89
CA GLN A 147 -13.09 -4.04 17.84
C GLN A 147 -12.03 -3.03 17.37
N GLY A 148 -12.41 -1.75 17.27
CA GLY A 148 -11.50 -0.67 16.90
C GLY A 148 -11.34 0.36 18.01
N PHE A 149 -10.50 1.34 17.75
CA PHE A 149 -10.03 2.31 18.74
C PHE A 149 -10.78 3.63 18.59
N ALA A 150 -11.84 3.78 19.38
CA ALA A 150 -12.66 4.98 19.40
C ALA A 150 -12.06 6.02 20.34
N VAL A 151 -12.14 7.28 19.93
CA VAL A 151 -11.72 8.43 20.71
C VAL A 151 -12.96 9.19 21.14
N ASP A 152 -13.10 9.47 22.42
CA ASP A 152 -14.14 10.39 22.88
C ASP A 152 -13.76 11.83 22.47
N PRO A 153 -14.61 12.56 21.72
CA PRO A 153 -14.29 13.92 21.27
C PRO A 153 -14.14 14.94 22.42
N VAL A 154 -14.74 14.68 23.59
CA VAL A 154 -14.69 15.59 24.74
C VAL A 154 -13.56 15.21 25.68
N THR A 155 -13.54 13.95 26.14
CA THR A 155 -12.55 13.50 27.13
C THR A 155 -11.21 13.13 26.51
N LYS A 156 -11.17 12.92 25.19
CA LYS A 156 -9.99 12.46 24.42
C LYS A 156 -9.46 11.09 24.85
N ILE A 157 -10.24 10.37 25.63
CA ILE A 157 -9.89 9.03 26.11
C ILE A 157 -10.09 8.05 24.96
N VAL A 158 -9.08 7.22 24.72
CA VAL A 158 -9.13 6.14 23.74
C VAL A 158 -9.74 4.91 24.39
N SER A 159 -10.78 4.35 23.78
CA SER A 159 -11.51 3.18 24.26
C SER A 159 -11.79 2.20 23.11
N MET A 160 -12.03 0.93 23.46
CA MET A 160 -12.34 -0.11 22.48
C MET A 160 -13.83 -0.12 22.17
N GLU A 161 -14.20 0.01 20.90
CA GLU A 161 -15.57 -0.04 20.42
C GLU A 161 -15.77 -1.25 19.48
N LYS A 162 -16.80 -2.05 19.72
CA LYS A 162 -17.14 -3.20 18.85
C LYS A 162 -17.64 -2.69 17.50
N PHE A 163 -17.19 -3.32 16.41
CA PHE A 163 -17.57 -2.97 15.03
C PHE A 163 -17.25 -1.52 14.64
N LYS A 164 -16.21 -0.92 15.25
CA LYS A 164 -15.88 0.50 15.05
C LYS A 164 -15.74 0.88 13.57
N TYR A 165 -14.98 0.11 12.80
CA TYR A 165 -14.74 0.42 11.39
C TYR A 165 -15.99 0.26 10.53
N LEU A 166 -16.91 -0.64 10.90
CA LEU A 166 -18.22 -0.76 10.28
C LEU A 166 -19.10 0.46 10.61
N HIS A 167 -19.16 0.86 11.89
CA HIS A 167 -19.87 2.08 12.29
C HIS A 167 -19.32 3.31 11.57
N ASN A 168 -18.00 3.42 11.43
CA ASN A 168 -17.34 4.49 10.67
C ASN A 168 -17.80 4.52 9.20
N LEU A 169 -17.87 3.36 8.54
CA LEU A 169 -18.36 3.28 7.16
C LEU A 169 -19.83 3.71 7.04
N LEU A 170 -20.69 3.28 7.98
CA LEU A 170 -22.11 3.62 7.97
C LEU A 170 -22.36 5.11 8.29
N GLN A 171 -21.55 5.68 9.20
CA GLN A 171 -21.63 7.09 9.59
C GLN A 171 -20.98 8.04 8.58
N MET A 172 -20.14 7.52 7.67
CA MET A 172 -19.54 8.28 6.58
C MET A 172 -20.01 7.76 5.20
N PRO A 173 -21.24 8.10 4.76
CA PRO A 173 -21.81 7.59 3.51
C PRO A 173 -20.94 7.84 2.27
N LEU A 174 -20.25 8.98 2.21
CA LEU A 174 -19.36 9.32 1.10
C LEU A 174 -18.17 8.35 1.01
N VAL A 175 -17.57 7.98 2.14
CA VAL A 175 -16.47 7.01 2.21
C VAL A 175 -16.95 5.62 1.82
N LEU A 176 -18.17 5.24 2.24
CA LEU A 176 -18.79 3.98 1.85
C LEU A 176 -19.04 3.92 0.33
N ILE A 177 -19.64 4.96 -0.26
CA ILE A 177 -19.87 5.03 -1.70
C ILE A 177 -18.54 4.95 -2.47
N MET A 178 -17.52 5.69 -2.02
CA MET A 178 -16.19 5.66 -2.62
C MET A 178 -15.55 4.28 -2.55
N PHE A 179 -15.68 3.59 -1.41
CA PHE A 179 -15.19 2.23 -1.24
C PHE A 179 -15.88 1.25 -2.19
N LEU A 180 -17.21 1.31 -2.29
CA LEU A 180 -18.00 0.45 -3.18
C LEU A 180 -17.67 0.70 -4.66
N ILE A 181 -17.60 1.97 -5.08
CA ILE A 181 -17.18 2.35 -6.44
C ILE A 181 -15.76 1.83 -6.71
N GLY A 182 -14.86 1.94 -5.72
CA GLY A 182 -13.51 1.42 -5.80
C GLY A 182 -13.47 -0.08 -6.08
N VAL A 183 -14.17 -0.86 -5.26
CA VAL A 183 -14.25 -2.33 -5.38
C VAL A 183 -14.87 -2.73 -6.71
N VAL A 184 -15.98 -2.10 -7.10
CA VAL A 184 -16.61 -2.35 -8.41
C VAL A 184 -15.68 -1.97 -9.56
N GLY A 185 -14.90 -0.90 -9.45
CA GLY A 185 -13.88 -0.50 -10.42
C GLY A 185 -12.80 -1.58 -10.63
N VAL A 186 -12.30 -2.16 -9.55
CA VAL A 186 -11.34 -3.28 -9.61
C VAL A 186 -11.96 -4.51 -10.25
N LEU A 187 -13.16 -4.90 -9.81
CA LEU A 187 -13.84 -6.09 -10.36
C LEU A 187 -14.21 -5.93 -11.83
N THR A 188 -14.67 -4.74 -12.24
CA THR A 188 -14.98 -4.45 -13.64
C THR A 188 -13.72 -4.47 -14.50
N GLY A 189 -12.61 -3.91 -14.05
CA GLY A 189 -11.34 -3.99 -14.79
C GLY A 189 -10.82 -5.43 -14.93
N ILE A 190 -10.95 -6.26 -13.90
CA ILE A 190 -10.66 -7.71 -13.95
C ILE A 190 -11.57 -8.40 -14.96
N PHE A 191 -12.88 -8.16 -14.88
CA PHE A 191 -13.88 -8.76 -15.75
C PHE A 191 -13.66 -8.40 -17.23
N LEU A 192 -13.44 -7.12 -17.53
CA LEU A 192 -13.21 -6.63 -18.89
C LEU A 192 -11.95 -7.26 -19.51
N THR A 193 -10.90 -7.43 -18.72
CA THR A 193 -9.63 -8.01 -19.19
C THR A 193 -9.75 -9.51 -19.46
N LEU A 194 -10.48 -10.23 -18.61
CA LEU A 194 -10.59 -11.69 -18.69
C LEU A 194 -11.67 -12.18 -19.67
N PHE A 195 -12.82 -11.49 -19.75
CA PHE A 195 -13.99 -11.99 -20.48
C PHE A 195 -14.31 -11.22 -21.76
N LYS A 196 -14.01 -9.90 -21.83
CA LYS A 196 -14.33 -9.06 -23.00
C LYS A 196 -13.11 -8.73 -23.87
N GLU A 197 -11.99 -9.40 -23.63
CA GLU A 197 -10.70 -9.18 -24.31
C GLU A 197 -10.24 -7.71 -24.36
N SER A 198 -10.74 -6.89 -23.44
CA SER A 198 -10.46 -5.46 -23.44
C SER A 198 -9.08 -5.18 -22.87
N ARG A 199 -8.28 -4.40 -23.60
CA ARG A 199 -6.97 -3.93 -23.13
C ARG A 199 -7.06 -2.76 -22.14
N LYS A 200 -8.26 -2.18 -21.95
CA LYS A 200 -8.48 -0.99 -21.10
C LYS A 200 -8.75 -1.31 -19.62
N GLY A 201 -8.63 -2.57 -19.20
CA GLY A 201 -8.93 -2.99 -17.82
C GLY A 201 -8.11 -2.26 -16.75
N ILE A 202 -6.88 -1.87 -17.07
CA ILE A 202 -6.02 -1.10 -16.16
C ILE A 202 -6.62 0.24 -15.73
N TRP A 203 -7.36 0.92 -16.60
CA TRP A 203 -7.93 2.24 -16.26
C TRP A 203 -9.03 2.12 -15.21
N TYR A 204 -9.88 1.10 -15.33
CA TYR A 204 -10.93 0.81 -14.35
C TYR A 204 -10.32 0.30 -13.04
N SER A 205 -9.43 -0.71 -13.11
CA SER A 205 -8.80 -1.28 -11.92
C SER A 205 -7.87 -0.31 -11.20
N GLY A 206 -7.15 0.55 -11.93
CA GLY A 206 -6.24 1.54 -11.38
C GLY A 206 -7.00 2.62 -10.59
N VAL A 207 -8.02 3.23 -11.19
CA VAL A 207 -8.88 4.19 -10.50
C VAL A 207 -9.61 3.52 -9.33
N GLY A 208 -10.14 2.32 -9.54
CA GLY A 208 -10.80 1.54 -8.49
C GLY A 208 -9.90 1.25 -7.29
N THR A 209 -8.64 0.91 -7.54
CA THR A 209 -7.64 0.66 -6.49
C THR A 209 -7.38 1.93 -5.68
N ILE A 210 -7.18 3.08 -6.34
CA ILE A 210 -6.97 4.36 -5.67
C ILE A 210 -8.14 4.68 -4.74
N LEU A 211 -9.39 4.59 -5.25
CA LEU A 211 -10.58 4.87 -4.46
C LEU A 211 -10.73 3.91 -3.28
N THR A 212 -10.48 2.62 -3.48
CA THR A 212 -10.58 1.59 -2.42
C THR A 212 -9.57 1.85 -1.31
N VAL A 213 -8.29 2.02 -1.67
CA VAL A 213 -7.21 2.25 -0.70
C VAL A 213 -7.42 3.57 0.04
N PHE A 214 -7.79 4.63 -0.68
CA PHE A 214 -8.06 5.93 -0.09
C PHE A 214 -9.23 5.86 0.91
N SER A 215 -10.30 5.12 0.57
CA SER A 215 -11.43 4.91 1.48
C SER A 215 -11.00 4.17 2.75
N VAL A 216 -10.22 3.10 2.61
CA VAL A 216 -9.70 2.33 3.75
C VAL A 216 -8.82 3.19 4.65
N LEU A 217 -7.93 4.02 4.09
CA LEU A 217 -7.10 4.94 4.89
C LEU A 217 -7.92 6.03 5.59
N MET A 218 -8.99 6.53 4.94
CA MET A 218 -9.93 7.45 5.57
C MET A 218 -10.62 6.83 6.81
N LEU A 219 -10.92 5.53 6.77
CA LEU A 219 -11.51 4.84 7.94
C LEU A 219 -10.56 4.74 9.13
N ALA A 220 -9.24 4.70 8.89
CA ALA A 220 -8.26 4.69 9.96
C ALA A 220 -8.19 6.03 10.68
N GLY A 221 -8.27 7.15 9.95
CA GLY A 221 -8.06 8.48 10.51
C GLY A 221 -9.30 9.26 10.91
N PHE A 222 -10.43 9.08 10.21
CA PHE A 222 -11.62 9.88 10.42
C PHE A 222 -12.63 9.23 11.38
N ASN A 223 -13.65 10.02 11.74
CA ASN A 223 -14.74 9.63 12.63
C ASN A 223 -14.30 9.23 14.06
N ASN A 224 -13.47 10.08 14.68
CA ASN A 224 -12.96 9.91 16.04
C ASN A 224 -12.28 8.56 16.26
N THR A 225 -11.35 8.24 15.36
CA THR A 225 -10.57 7.00 15.39
C THR A 225 -9.11 7.34 15.65
N ALA A 226 -8.43 6.54 16.46
CA ALA A 226 -6.99 6.64 16.58
C ALA A 226 -6.33 6.03 15.34
N TYR A 227 -5.68 6.86 14.52
CA TYR A 227 -5.11 6.41 13.24
C TYR A 227 -3.93 5.46 13.42
N TYR A 228 -3.20 5.57 14.54
CA TYR A 228 -2.14 4.63 14.88
C TYR A 228 -2.26 4.23 16.35
N PRO A 229 -3.03 3.15 16.64
CA PRO A 229 -3.37 2.80 18.00
C PRO A 229 -2.30 1.96 18.70
N SER A 230 -2.15 2.21 19.99
CA SER A 230 -1.31 1.39 20.87
C SER A 230 -2.16 0.31 21.54
N THR A 231 -1.64 -0.91 21.54
CA THR A 231 -2.27 -2.07 22.22
C THR A 231 -1.68 -2.34 23.60
N TYR A 232 -0.54 -1.72 23.93
CA TYR A 232 0.08 -1.82 25.26
C TYR A 232 -0.59 -0.85 26.25
N ASP A 233 -0.68 0.42 25.87
CA ASP A 233 -1.43 1.45 26.58
C ASP A 233 -2.32 2.20 25.59
N LEU A 234 -3.64 2.10 25.77
CA LEU A 234 -4.60 2.73 24.88
C LEU A 234 -4.42 4.26 24.84
N GLN A 235 -4.00 4.89 25.93
CA GLN A 235 -3.84 6.36 25.97
C GLN A 235 -2.58 6.85 25.25
N SER A 236 -1.63 5.95 25.00
CA SER A 236 -0.49 6.20 24.11
C SER A 236 -0.84 6.18 22.62
N SER A 237 -2.11 5.94 22.25
CA SER A 237 -2.54 5.90 20.85
C SER A 237 -2.45 7.27 20.17
N LEU A 238 -2.08 7.26 18.89
CA LEU A 238 -1.93 8.48 18.10
C LEU A 238 -3.24 8.80 17.37
N THR A 239 -3.65 10.06 17.49
CA THR A 239 -4.82 10.67 16.88
C THR A 239 -4.38 11.89 16.07
N ILE A 240 -5.19 12.31 15.09
CA ILE A 240 -4.85 13.47 14.26
C ILE A 240 -4.63 14.73 15.12
N GLU A 241 -5.34 14.87 16.24
CA GLU A 241 -5.20 16.01 17.14
C GLU A 241 -3.94 15.95 18.00
N ASN A 242 -3.57 14.77 18.53
CA ASN A 242 -2.47 14.66 19.50
C ASN A 242 -1.08 14.54 18.86
N SER A 243 -1.00 14.18 17.57
CA SER A 243 0.25 13.97 16.84
C SER A 243 0.47 14.93 15.67
N SER A 244 -0.35 15.97 15.56
CA SER A 244 -0.15 17.04 14.58
C SER A 244 1.04 17.94 14.90
N SER A 245 1.66 18.50 13.86
CA SER A 245 2.69 19.53 14.01
C SER A 245 2.10 20.89 14.45
N SER A 246 2.98 21.82 14.83
CA SER A 246 2.57 23.19 15.17
C SER A 246 1.78 23.88 14.04
N LYS A 247 0.91 24.82 14.39
CA LYS A 247 0.11 25.59 13.42
C LYS A 247 0.99 26.26 12.35
N TYR A 248 2.15 26.79 12.73
CA TYR A 248 3.10 27.40 11.78
C TYR A 248 3.59 26.39 10.75
N THR A 249 4.10 25.24 11.22
CA THR A 249 4.58 24.16 10.34
C THR A 249 3.48 23.63 9.44
N LEU A 250 2.27 23.41 9.97
CA LEU A 250 1.14 22.91 9.20
C LEU A 250 0.70 23.91 8.11
N THR A 251 0.71 25.20 8.43
CA THR A 251 0.39 26.26 7.47
C THR A 251 1.42 26.29 6.32
N ALA A 252 2.71 26.22 6.64
CA ALA A 252 3.77 26.17 5.63
C ALA A 252 3.64 24.94 4.73
N MET A 253 3.43 23.74 5.30
CA MET A 253 3.25 22.51 4.53
C MET A 253 1.97 22.52 3.68
N SER A 254 0.91 23.20 4.14
CA SER A 254 -0.31 23.39 3.35
C SER A 254 -0.04 24.20 2.08
N TYR A 255 0.77 25.26 2.15
CA TYR A 255 1.19 26.00 0.95
C TYR A 255 2.04 25.15 0.01
N VAL A 256 2.98 24.36 0.53
CA VAL A 256 3.79 23.44 -0.28
C VAL A 256 2.91 22.39 -0.97
N SER A 257 1.87 21.91 -0.29
CA SER A 257 0.93 20.93 -0.85
C SER A 257 0.14 21.45 -2.07
N LEU A 258 0.03 22.77 -2.26
CA LEU A 258 -0.54 23.36 -3.47
C LEU A 258 0.28 23.06 -4.74
N LEU A 259 1.52 22.58 -4.60
CA LEU A 259 2.35 22.12 -5.72
C LEU A 259 2.05 20.68 -6.15
N VAL A 260 1.21 19.93 -5.41
CA VAL A 260 0.85 18.54 -5.77
C VAL A 260 0.28 18.40 -7.19
N PRO A 261 -0.62 19.29 -7.68
CA PRO A 261 -1.11 19.24 -9.06
C PRO A 261 -0.01 19.35 -10.12
N PHE A 262 1.04 20.15 -9.86
CA PHE A 262 2.19 20.25 -10.75
C PHE A 262 2.95 18.92 -10.84
N VAL A 263 3.17 18.25 -9.70
CA VAL A 263 3.79 16.92 -9.65
C VAL A 263 2.93 15.88 -10.40
N ILE A 264 1.61 15.91 -10.22
CA ILE A 264 0.68 15.03 -10.94
C ILE A 264 0.76 15.26 -12.46
N ALA A 265 0.79 16.53 -12.90
CA ALA A 265 0.88 16.87 -14.31
C ALA A 265 2.19 16.35 -14.95
N TYR A 266 3.31 16.48 -14.23
CA TYR A 266 4.59 15.92 -14.66
C TYR A 266 4.55 14.39 -14.78
N ILE A 267 4.05 13.69 -13.75
CA ILE A 267 3.92 12.22 -13.75
C ILE A 267 3.04 11.78 -14.91
N TRP A 268 1.90 12.44 -15.13
CA TRP A 268 1.02 12.17 -16.26
C TRP A 268 1.73 12.35 -17.61
N TYR A 269 2.48 13.45 -17.78
CA TYR A 269 3.23 13.71 -19.01
C TYR A 269 4.30 12.65 -19.26
N ALA A 270 5.06 12.26 -18.24
CA ALA A 270 6.08 11.22 -18.34
C ALA A 270 5.48 9.87 -18.74
N TRP A 271 4.41 9.43 -18.06
CA TRP A 271 3.73 8.18 -18.40
C TRP A 271 3.05 8.20 -19.77
N LYS A 272 2.53 9.36 -20.19
CA LYS A 272 1.98 9.56 -21.54
C LYS A 272 3.07 9.45 -22.59
N SER A 273 4.26 10.00 -22.34
CA SER A 273 5.40 9.92 -23.24
C SER A 273 5.87 8.46 -23.41
N ILE A 274 6.04 7.74 -22.30
CA ILE A 274 6.47 6.33 -22.30
C ILE A 274 5.45 5.43 -23.01
N ASN A 275 4.15 5.63 -22.79
CA ASN A 275 3.09 4.79 -23.38
C ASN A 275 2.60 5.26 -24.75
N LYS A 276 3.25 6.24 -25.38
CA LYS A 276 2.80 6.78 -26.68
C LYS A 276 2.93 5.74 -27.79
N LYS A 277 4.01 4.95 -27.76
CA LYS A 277 4.23 3.79 -28.62
C LYS A 277 4.19 2.55 -27.73
N ARG A 278 3.55 1.49 -28.20
CA ARG A 278 3.61 0.21 -27.51
C ARG A 278 4.95 -0.46 -27.79
N ILE A 279 5.39 -1.27 -26.83
CA ILE A 279 6.67 -1.95 -26.91
C ILE A 279 6.52 -3.13 -27.86
N ASP A 280 7.31 -3.13 -28.94
CA ASP A 280 7.44 -4.21 -29.93
C ASP A 280 8.81 -4.89 -29.78
N GLU A 281 8.97 -6.11 -30.30
CA GLU A 281 10.22 -6.89 -30.21
C GLU A 281 11.42 -6.13 -30.81
N LYS A 282 11.18 -5.37 -31.88
CA LYS A 282 12.20 -4.54 -32.54
C LYS A 282 12.75 -3.41 -31.65
N ASP A 283 11.93 -2.91 -30.72
CA ASP A 283 12.37 -1.85 -29.80
C ASP A 283 13.31 -2.43 -28.73
N ILE A 284 13.15 -3.71 -28.36
CA ILE A 284 14.01 -4.40 -27.38
C ILE A 284 15.37 -4.70 -27.99
N GLU A 285 15.42 -5.20 -29.23
CA GLU A 285 16.68 -5.48 -29.94
C GLU A 285 17.50 -4.20 -30.18
N MET A 286 16.84 -3.06 -30.43
CA MET A 286 17.53 -1.77 -30.58
C MET A 286 18.10 -1.22 -29.27
N ASP A 287 17.47 -1.50 -28.12
CA ASP A 287 17.97 -1.08 -26.81
C ASP A 287 19.11 -1.97 -26.32
N GLU A 288 19.08 -3.28 -26.60
CA GLU A 288 20.21 -4.18 -26.31
C GLU A 288 21.50 -3.78 -27.06
N MET A 289 21.38 -3.11 -28.22
CA MET A 289 22.54 -2.55 -28.93
C MET A 289 23.04 -1.20 -28.39
N LYS A 290 22.30 -0.57 -27.46
CA LYS A 290 22.66 0.72 -26.85
C LYS A 290 23.33 0.62 -25.48
N TYR A 291 23.27 -0.54 -24.82
CA TYR A 291 23.79 -0.80 -23.48
C TYR A 291 24.88 -1.88 -23.50
#